data_AF-A0A848UFP9-F1
#
_entry.id   AF-A0A848UFP9-F1
#
_cell.length_a   1.000
_cell.length_b   1.000
_cell.length_c   1.000
_cell.angle_alpha   90.00
_cell.angle_beta   90.00
_cell.angle_gamma   90.00
#
_symmetry.space_group_name_H-M   'P 1'
#
loop_
_entity.id
_entity.type
_entity.pdbx_description
1 polymer ?
#
loop_
_entity_poly.entity_id
_entity_poly.type
_entity_poly.pdbx_seq_one_letter_code
_entity_poly.pdbx_strand_id
1 'polypeptide(L)'
;MSETLSQKLRAPADENLTLAGFDPGLTLVDEDDAEDDLAELRERLFDLHELMMANEEHAVLLVLQGLDASGKNGTIKHVVDAMNP
;
A
#
# COMPACT_ATOMS: atom_id res chain seq x y z
N MET A 1 -7.01 -20.88 1.73
CA MET A 1 -6.08 -19.74 1.65
C MET A 1 -6.79 -18.55 2.25
N SER A 2 -6.19 -17.87 3.24
CA SER A 2 -6.76 -16.65 3.81
C SER A 2 -6.76 -15.54 2.75
N GLU A 3 -7.77 -14.68 2.77
CA GLU A 3 -7.88 -13.53 1.88
C GLU A 3 -6.86 -12.44 2.30
N THR A 4 -6.13 -11.87 1.33
CA THR A 4 -5.09 -10.87 1.58
C THR A 4 -5.68 -9.48 1.89
N LEU A 5 -4.90 -8.60 2.53
CA LEU A 5 -5.29 -7.20 2.74
C LEU A 5 -5.68 -6.50 1.42
N SER A 6 -4.91 -6.73 0.35
CA SER A 6 -5.18 -6.14 -0.96
C SER A 6 -6.47 -6.65 -1.61
N GLN A 7 -6.96 -7.84 -1.26
CA GLN A 7 -8.25 -8.35 -1.69
C GLN A 7 -9.38 -7.71 -0.88
N LYS A 8 -9.23 -7.64 0.45
CA LYS A 8 -10.22 -7.03 1.38
C LYS A 8 -10.46 -5.55 1.14
N LEU A 9 -9.42 -4.79 0.75
CA LEU A 9 -9.49 -3.34 0.57
C LEU A 9 -9.71 -2.90 -0.88
N ARG A 10 -9.82 -3.83 -1.83
CA ARG A 10 -10.04 -3.50 -3.24
C ARG A 10 -11.46 -3.00 -3.45
N ALA A 11 -11.60 -1.83 -4.07
CA ALA A 11 -12.90 -1.33 -4.48
C ALA A 11 -13.54 -2.26 -5.54
N PRO A 12 -14.86 -2.51 -5.49
CA PRO A 12 -15.57 -3.26 -6.53
C PRO A 12 -15.48 -2.55 -7.88
N ALA A 13 -15.33 -3.33 -8.96
CA ALA A 13 -15.06 -2.80 -10.31
C ALA A 13 -16.30 -2.23 -11.02
N ASP A 14 -17.52 -2.71 -10.70
CA ASP A 14 -18.73 -2.46 -11.49
C ASP A 14 -19.96 -2.05 -10.66
N GLU A 15 -19.76 -1.61 -9.42
CA GLU A 15 -20.85 -1.24 -8.50
C GLU A 15 -20.80 0.24 -8.11
N ASN A 16 -21.97 0.81 -7.74
CA ASN A 16 -22.03 2.14 -7.14
C ASN A 16 -21.29 2.12 -5.80
N LEU A 17 -20.07 2.66 -5.80
CA LEU A 17 -19.23 2.75 -4.60
C LEU A 17 -19.76 3.83 -3.66
N THR A 18 -20.09 3.45 -2.43
CA THR A 18 -20.36 4.39 -1.33
C THR A 18 -19.28 4.28 -0.27
N LEU A 19 -18.79 5.43 0.20
CA LEU A 19 -17.81 5.48 1.29
C LEU A 19 -18.41 5.09 2.64
N ALA A 20 -19.75 5.14 2.78
CA ALA A 20 -20.43 4.85 4.05
C ALA A 20 -20.22 3.41 4.55
N GLY A 21 -19.83 2.48 3.66
CA GLY A 21 -19.50 1.10 4.03
C GLY A 21 -18.06 0.87 4.49
N PHE A 22 -17.21 1.90 4.46
CA PHE A 22 -15.80 1.81 4.83
C PHE A 22 -15.56 2.50 6.17
N ASP A 23 -15.17 1.73 7.17
CA ASP A 23 -14.81 2.26 8.49
C ASP A 23 -13.37 2.83 8.45
N PRO A 24 -13.17 4.14 8.66
CA PRO A 24 -11.83 4.73 8.72
C PRO A 24 -11.02 4.32 9.95
N GLY A 25 -11.65 3.73 10.98
CA GLY A 25 -11.00 3.20 12.17
C GLY A 25 -10.71 1.70 12.10
N LEU A 26 -10.92 1.05 10.95
CA LEU A 26 -10.70 -0.37 10.77
C LEU A 26 -9.22 -0.74 10.91
N THR A 27 -8.91 -1.61 11.86
CA THR A 27 -7.59 -2.24 12.03
C THR A 27 -7.69 -3.71 11.62
N LEU A 28 -6.82 -4.15 10.71
CA LEU A 28 -6.85 -5.52 10.14
C LEU A 28 -5.67 -6.40 10.56
N VAL A 29 -4.65 -5.80 11.18
CA VAL A 29 -3.42 -6.44 11.66
C VAL A 29 -3.09 -5.82 13.01
N ASP A 30 -2.64 -6.63 13.97
CA ASP A 30 -2.16 -6.16 15.26
C ASP A 30 -0.86 -5.34 15.09
N GLU A 31 -0.60 -4.40 16.00
CA GLU A 31 0.50 -3.43 15.85
C GLU A 31 1.87 -4.11 15.74
N ASP A 32 2.16 -5.06 16.64
CA ASP A 32 3.44 -5.79 16.64
C ASP A 32 3.64 -6.59 15.34
N ASP A 33 2.61 -7.32 14.89
CA ASP A 33 2.65 -8.08 13.64
C ASP A 33 2.81 -7.15 12.42
N ALA A 34 2.19 -5.97 12.45
CA ALA A 34 2.27 -4.99 11.38
C ALA A 34 3.67 -4.36 11.25
N GLU A 35 4.39 -4.17 12.36
CA GLU A 35 5.77 -3.67 12.32
C GLU A 35 6.72 -4.66 11.64
N ASP A 36 6.60 -5.95 12.00
CA ASP A 36 7.38 -7.03 11.41
C ASP A 36 7.05 -7.21 9.91
N ASP A 37 5.76 -7.31 9.57
CA ASP A 37 5.29 -7.41 8.18
C ASP A 37 5.78 -6.21 7.34
N LEU A 38 5.75 -4.99 7.91
CA LEU A 38 6.19 -3.78 7.21
C LEU A 38 7.69 -3.81 6.93
N ALA A 39 8.51 -4.34 7.84
CA ALA A 39 9.95 -4.47 7.62
C ALA A 39 10.24 -5.42 6.45
N GLU A 40 9.60 -6.59 6.41
CA GLU A 40 9.76 -7.56 5.32
C GLU A 40 9.27 -7.01 3.97
N LEU A 41 8.13 -6.30 3.98
CA LEU A 41 7.57 -5.69 2.78
C LEU A 41 8.49 -4.59 2.21
N ARG A 42 9.20 -3.84 3.06
CA ARG A 42 10.16 -2.82 2.62
C ARG A 42 11.35 -3.43 1.91
N GLU A 43 11.96 -4.47 2.47
CA GLU A 43 13.08 -5.18 1.84
C GLU A 43 12.65 -5.74 0.48
N ARG A 44 11.48 -6.39 0.43
CA ARG A 44 10.94 -6.91 -0.81
C ARG A 44 10.63 -5.83 -1.85
N LEU A 45 10.13 -4.67 -1.42
CA LEU A 45 9.85 -3.54 -2.31
C LEU A 45 11.14 -2.98 -2.91
N PHE A 46 12.22 -2.88 -2.12
CA PHE A 46 13.53 -2.46 -2.60
C PHE A 46 14.04 -3.37 -3.73
N ASP A 47 14.06 -4.69 -3.49
CA ASP A 47 14.54 -5.68 -4.47
C ASP A 47 13.73 -5.66 -5.77
N LEU A 48 12.39 -5.53 -5.65
CA LEU A 48 11.51 -5.45 -6.82
C LEU A 48 11.73 -4.15 -7.59
N HIS A 49 11.96 -3.03 -6.90
CA HIS A 49 12.26 -1.76 -7.54
C HIS A 49 13.59 -1.82 -8.30
N GLU A 50 14.63 -2.37 -7.69
CA GLU A 50 15.93 -2.63 -8.32
C GLU A 50 15.79 -3.44 -9.62
N LEU A 51 15.07 -4.57 -9.56
CA LEU A 51 14.84 -5.41 -10.73
C LEU A 51 14.05 -4.69 -11.82
N MET A 52 13.02 -3.93 -11.46
CA MET A 52 12.22 -3.16 -12.41
C MET A 52 13.06 -2.10 -13.12
N MET A 53 13.89 -1.37 -12.36
CA MET A 53 14.79 -0.35 -12.88
C MET A 53 15.84 -0.96 -13.81
N ALA A 54 16.41 -2.12 -13.46
CA ALA A 54 17.39 -2.81 -14.29
C ALA A 54 16.79 -3.38 -15.59
N ASN A 55 15.50 -3.77 -15.57
CA ASN A 55 14.84 -4.35 -16.73
C ASN A 55 14.33 -3.29 -17.73
N GLU A 56 14.00 -2.07 -17.28
CA GLU A 56 13.52 -0.94 -18.11
C GLU A 56 12.26 -1.22 -18.98
N GLU A 57 11.50 -2.29 -18.72
CA GLU A 57 10.33 -2.67 -19.52
C GLU A 57 9.00 -2.13 -18.98
N HIS A 58 8.94 -1.82 -17.69
CA HIS A 58 7.72 -1.50 -16.97
C HIS A 58 7.86 -0.25 -16.10
N ALA A 59 6.75 0.44 -15.89
CA ALA A 59 6.64 1.57 -14.98
C ALA A 59 5.42 1.39 -14.07
N VAL A 60 5.51 1.88 -12.83
CA VAL A 60 4.43 1.85 -11.85
C VAL A 60 4.01 3.27 -11.49
N LEU A 61 2.71 3.54 -11.54
CA LEU A 61 2.12 4.80 -11.09
C LEU A 61 1.31 4.56 -9.81
N LEU A 62 1.78 5.10 -8.69
CA LEU A 62 1.06 5.11 -7.42
C LEU A 62 0.31 6.43 -7.24
N VAL A 63 -1.02 6.38 -7.18
CA VAL A 63 -1.88 7.55 -6.92
C VAL A 63 -2.40 7.48 -5.49
N LEU A 64 -2.06 8.49 -4.67
CA LEU A 64 -2.57 8.63 -3.31
C LEU A 64 -3.54 9.81 -3.23
N GLN A 65 -4.78 9.54 -2.87
CA GLN A 65 -5.86 10.54 -2.77
C GLN A 65 -6.59 10.44 -1.43
N GLY A 66 -6.97 11.59 -0.88
CA GLY A 66 -7.66 11.68 0.40
C GLY A 66 -7.85 13.14 0.81
N LEU A 67 -8.62 13.37 1.87
CA LEU A 67 -8.83 14.71 2.44
C LEU A 67 -7.54 15.31 3.03
N ASP A 68 -7.59 16.58 3.40
CA ASP A 68 -6.50 17.19 4.16
C ASP A 68 -6.26 16.45 5.47
N ALA A 69 -5.00 16.36 5.86
CA ALA A 69 -4.53 15.58 7.02
C ALA A 69 -4.83 14.06 6.97
N SER A 70 -5.23 13.50 5.83
CA SER A 70 -5.48 12.05 5.68
C SER A 70 -4.23 11.15 5.69
N GLY A 71 -3.06 11.68 6.04
CA GLY A 71 -1.81 10.90 6.12
C GLY A 71 -1.02 10.70 4.82
N LYS A 72 -1.49 11.16 3.65
CA LYS A 72 -0.83 10.95 2.34
C LYS A 72 0.67 11.23 2.35
N ASN A 73 1.09 12.38 2.88
CA ASN A 73 2.51 12.76 2.92
C ASN A 73 3.35 11.85 3.82
N GLY A 74 2.77 11.33 4.91
CA GLY A 74 3.44 10.36 5.78
C GLY A 74 3.63 9.03 5.05
N THR A 75 2.58 8.53 4.39
CA THR A 75 2.64 7.30 3.58
C THR A 75 3.69 7.40 2.48
N ILE A 76 3.79 8.53 1.77
CA ILE A 76 4.83 8.74 0.75
C ILE A 76 6.22 8.56 1.36
N LYS A 77 6.52 9.25 2.46
CA LYS A 77 7.83 9.15 3.11
C LYS A 77 8.13 7.69 3.50
N HIS A 78 7.23 7.05 4.25
CA HIS A 78 7.46 5.72 4.78
C HIS A 78 7.53 4.59 3.74
N VAL A 79 6.95 4.77 2.55
CA VAL A 79 6.94 3.78 1.47
C VAL A 79 8.02 4.06 0.44
N VAL A 80 8.18 5.32 0.01
CA VAL A 80 9.17 5.69 -1.02
C VAL A 80 10.60 5.62 -0.46
N ASP A 81 10.81 5.89 0.83
CA ASP A 81 12.14 5.73 1.46
C ASP A 81 12.64 4.27 1.43
N ALA A 82 11.76 3.30 1.17
CA ALA A 82 12.12 1.89 1.02
C ALA A 82 12.46 1.48 -0.42
N MET A 83 12.38 2.40 -1.39
CA MET A 83 12.71 2.13 -2.80
C MET A 83 14.14 2.57 -3.09
N ASN A 84 14.82 1.95 -4.07
CA ASN A 84 16.13 2.43 -4.51
C ASN A 84 15.99 3.78 -5.24
N PRO A 85 16.58 4.90 -4.74
CA PRO A 85 16.50 6.22 -5.39
C PRO A 85 17.31 6.32 -6.69
#